data_AF-A0A9E2LN27-F1
#
_entry.id   AF-A0A9E2LN27-F1
#
_cell.length_a   1.000
_cell.length_b   1.000
_cell.length_c   1.000
_cell.angle_alpha   90.00
_cell.angle_beta   90.00
_cell.angle_gamma   90.00
#
_symmetry.space_group_name_H-M   'P 1'
#
loop_
_entity.id
_entity.type
_entity.pdbx_description
1 polymer ?
#
loop_
_entity_poly.entity_id
_entity_poly.type
_entity_poly.pdbx_seq_one_letter_code
_entity_poly.pdbx_strand_id
1 'polypeptide(L)'
;MKSKIFLYIIMLILLAPFSYSSGQNTGSENIVLEGGRLGKVSFPHHIHQNTLGDCNYCHKLFPKASNSIKKLIAEGKLEKKEVMNNCSKCHKQKVENNEKAGPTTCKGCHQK
;
A
#
# COMPACT_ATOMS: atom_id res chain seq x y z
N MET A 1 20.37 -19.85 51.12
CA MET A 1 19.25 -18.93 50.80
C MET A 1 19.51 -18.05 49.56
N LYS A 2 20.75 -17.59 49.30
CA LYS A 2 21.11 -16.75 48.15
C LYS A 2 20.95 -17.43 46.77
N SER A 3 21.15 -18.76 46.70
CA SER A 3 21.03 -19.54 45.45
C SER A 3 19.58 -19.73 44.96
N LYS A 4 18.60 -19.84 45.87
CA LYS A 4 17.18 -19.96 45.48
C LYS A 4 16.62 -18.63 44.98
N ILE A 5 17.06 -17.51 45.54
CA ILE A 5 16.69 -16.15 45.07
C ILE A 5 17.23 -15.90 43.66
N PHE A 6 18.44 -16.38 43.36
CA PHE A 6 19.02 -16.28 42.02
C PHE A 6 18.24 -17.09 40.97
N LEU A 7 17.74 -18.27 41.34
CA LEU A 7 16.86 -19.10 40.50
C LEU A 7 15.52 -18.45 40.17
N TYR A 8 14.92 -17.71 41.12
CA TYR A 8 13.67 -16.97 40.87
C TYR A 8 13.85 -15.77 39.93
N ILE A 9 15.02 -15.11 39.94
CA ILE A 9 15.31 -13.97 39.05
C ILE A 9 15.50 -14.46 37.60
N ILE A 10 16.13 -15.63 37.40
CA ILE A 10 16.29 -16.24 36.07
C ILE A 10 14.94 -16.69 35.51
N MET A 11 14.04 -17.19 36.36
CA MET A 11 12.69 -17.60 35.97
C MET A 11 11.76 -16.43 35.61
N LEU A 12 12.02 -15.22 36.14
CA LEU A 12 11.26 -14.01 35.77
C LEU A 12 11.68 -13.41 34.41
N ILE A 13 12.92 -13.65 33.98
CA ILE A 13 13.46 -13.14 32.69
C ILE A 13 12.91 -13.94 31.48
N LEU A 14 12.37 -15.14 31.71
CA LEU A 14 11.74 -15.96 30.68
C LEU A 14 10.31 -15.52 30.30
N LEU A 15 9.74 -14.50 30.96
CA LEU A 15 8.51 -13.81 30.56
C LEU A 15 8.78 -12.67 29.57
N ALA A 16 9.67 -12.89 28.59
CA ALA A 16 9.83 -11.96 27.49
C ALA A 16 8.49 -11.88 26.71
N PRO A 17 7.94 -10.68 26.46
CA PRO A 17 6.79 -10.57 25.58
C PRO A 17 7.23 -11.08 24.21
N PHE A 18 6.60 -12.16 23.75
CA PHE A 18 6.68 -12.62 22.37
C PHE A 18 6.22 -11.44 21.51
N SER A 19 7.15 -10.74 20.89
CA SER A 19 6.83 -9.71 19.91
C SER A 19 6.08 -10.40 18.79
N TYR A 20 4.75 -10.22 18.78
CA TYR A 20 3.91 -10.62 17.66
C TYR A 20 4.46 -9.90 16.43
N SER A 21 5.15 -10.65 15.56
CA SER A 21 5.37 -10.20 14.19
C SER A 21 3.99 -10.20 13.55
N SER A 22 3.32 -9.05 13.60
CA SER A 22 2.14 -8.81 12.79
C SER A 22 2.61 -8.83 11.34
N GLY A 23 2.51 -10.00 10.70
CA GLY A 23 2.76 -10.15 9.29
C GLY A 23 2.04 -9.04 8.56
N GLN A 24 2.79 -8.12 7.95
CA GLN A 24 2.21 -6.95 7.32
C GLN A 24 1.25 -7.45 6.23
N ASN A 25 -0.02 -7.09 6.32
CA ASN A 25 -0.98 -7.41 5.27
C ASN A 25 -0.63 -6.57 4.03
N THR A 26 0.14 -7.17 3.12
CA THR A 26 0.62 -6.56 1.87
C THR A 26 -0.45 -6.56 0.78
N GLY A 27 -1.62 -7.16 1.02
CA GLY A 27 -2.67 -7.31 0.01
C GLY A 27 -2.25 -8.24 -1.14
N SER A 28 -3.14 -8.39 -2.13
CA SER A 28 -2.89 -9.23 -3.31
C SER A 28 -1.82 -8.63 -4.23
N GLU A 29 -1.11 -9.51 -4.94
CA GLU A 29 -0.07 -9.14 -5.91
C GLU A 29 -0.59 -8.21 -7.00
N ASN A 30 -1.75 -8.56 -7.55
CA ASN A 30 -2.48 -7.79 -8.53
C ASN A 30 -3.88 -7.52 -7.99
N ILE A 31 -4.37 -6.30 -8.17
CA ILE A 31 -5.74 -5.90 -7.83
C ILE A 31 -6.38 -5.21 -9.02
N VAL A 32 -7.70 -5.09 -8.98
CA VAL A 32 -8.46 -4.37 -10.00
C VAL A 32 -9.03 -3.10 -9.40
N LEU A 33 -8.71 -1.96 -10.02
CA LEU A 33 -9.23 -0.66 -9.64
C LEU A 33 -10.36 -0.25 -10.58
N GLU A 34 -11.44 0.29 -10.02
CA GLU A 34 -12.52 0.87 -10.80
C GLU A 34 -12.06 2.20 -11.42
N GLY A 35 -11.95 2.25 -12.74
CA GLY A 35 -11.48 3.42 -13.49
C GLY A 35 -12.59 4.31 -14.05
N GLY A 36 -13.81 4.17 -13.52
CA GLY A 36 -14.97 4.94 -13.96
C GLY A 36 -15.38 4.61 -15.41
N ARG A 37 -15.61 5.64 -16.22
CA ARG A 37 -16.15 5.48 -17.60
C ARG A 37 -15.21 4.72 -18.54
N LEU A 38 -13.90 4.75 -18.29
CA LEU A 38 -12.92 4.02 -19.12
C LEU A 38 -12.80 2.54 -18.73
N GLY A 39 -13.51 2.11 -17.69
CA GLY A 39 -13.49 0.73 -17.23
C GLY A 39 -12.39 0.46 -16.21
N LYS A 40 -12.24 -0.83 -15.90
CA LYS A 40 -11.32 -1.34 -14.87
C LYS A 40 -9.86 -1.16 -15.27
N VAL A 41 -8.99 -1.04 -14.27
CA VAL A 41 -7.53 -0.99 -14.44
C VAL A 41 -6.93 -2.15 -13.64
N SER A 42 -6.19 -3.01 -14.32
CA SER A 42 -5.34 -4.00 -13.64
C SER A 42 -4.15 -3.30 -13.02
N PHE A 43 -3.96 -3.45 -11.72
CA PHE A 43 -2.94 -2.75 -10.95
C PHE A 43 -2.00 -3.76 -10.28
N PRO A 44 -0.73 -3.85 -10.72
CA PRO A 44 0.26 -4.73 -10.11
C PRO A 44 0.78 -4.13 -8.80
N HIS A 45 0.03 -4.35 -7.72
CA HIS A 45 0.24 -3.74 -6.42
C HIS A 45 1.60 -4.08 -5.80
N HIS A 46 2.04 -5.34 -5.88
CA HIS A 46 3.33 -5.75 -5.31
C HIS A 46 4.52 -5.11 -6.03
N ILE A 47 4.43 -4.85 -7.35
CA ILE A 47 5.49 -4.11 -8.06
C ILE A 47 5.67 -2.73 -7.43
N HIS A 48 4.58 -2.05 -7.07
CA HIS A 48 4.64 -0.75 -6.42
C HIS A 48 5.19 -0.86 -5.00
N GLN A 49 4.79 -1.87 -4.22
CA GLN A 49 5.33 -2.11 -2.88
C GLN A 49 6.84 -2.36 -2.91
N ASN A 50 7.30 -3.23 -3.80
CA ASN A 50 8.72 -3.59 -3.92
C ASN A 50 9.55 -2.41 -4.45
N THR A 51 8.97 -1.56 -5.29
CA THR A 51 9.68 -0.40 -5.86
C THR A 51 9.71 0.80 -4.92
N LEU A 52 8.63 1.04 -4.16
CA LEU A 52 8.47 2.24 -3.34
C LEU A 52 8.80 2.02 -1.86
N GLY A 53 8.61 0.83 -1.33
CA GLY A 53 8.86 0.49 0.08
C GLY A 53 7.94 1.17 1.11
N ASP A 54 7.18 2.20 0.73
CA ASP A 54 6.25 2.93 1.61
C ASP A 54 4.80 2.86 1.09
N CYS A 55 3.94 2.19 1.87
CA CYS A 55 2.51 2.08 1.59
C CYS A 55 1.80 3.45 1.56
N ASN A 56 2.34 4.44 2.26
CA ASN A 56 1.71 5.73 2.44
C ASN A 56 1.84 6.65 1.23
N TYR A 57 2.67 6.32 0.24
CA TYR A 57 2.68 7.03 -1.05
C TYR A 57 1.30 7.05 -1.71
N CYS A 58 0.48 6.02 -1.46
CA CYS A 58 -0.91 5.98 -1.93
C CYS A 58 -1.90 6.01 -0.77
N HIS A 59 -1.64 5.30 0.32
CA HIS A 59 -2.66 5.10 1.37
C HIS A 59 -2.89 6.30 2.30
N LYS A 60 -2.19 7.42 2.08
CA LYS A 60 -2.59 8.73 2.60
C LYS A 60 -3.82 9.30 1.89
N LEU A 61 -4.04 8.96 0.62
CA LEU A 61 -5.19 9.44 -0.17
C LEU A 61 -6.45 8.60 0.07
N PHE A 62 -6.29 7.30 0.33
CA PHE A 62 -7.41 6.38 0.55
C PHE A 62 -6.99 5.18 1.42
N PRO A 63 -7.88 4.64 2.26
CA PRO A 63 -7.56 3.51 3.12
C PRO A 63 -7.36 2.22 2.33
N LYS A 64 -6.60 1.29 2.93
CA LYS A 64 -6.36 -0.10 2.46
C LYS A 64 -7.63 -0.96 2.55
N ALA A 65 -8.67 -0.58 1.82
CA ALA A 65 -9.95 -1.27 1.79
C ALA A 65 -10.50 -1.30 0.36
N SER A 66 -11.08 -2.44 -0.02
CA SER A 66 -11.76 -2.60 -1.31
C SER A 66 -12.84 -1.54 -1.50
N ASN A 67 -12.94 -1.00 -2.72
CA ASN A 67 -13.89 0.05 -3.08
C ASN A 67 -13.77 1.38 -2.30
N SER A 68 -12.70 1.60 -1.52
CA SER A 68 -12.55 2.83 -0.71
C SER A 68 -12.53 4.09 -1.57
N ILE A 69 -11.85 4.07 -2.71
CA ILE A 69 -11.80 5.19 -3.67
C ILE A 69 -13.20 5.57 -4.14
N LYS A 70 -14.00 4.59 -4.57
CA LYS A 70 -15.38 4.82 -5.03
C LYS A 70 -16.25 5.40 -3.92
N LYS A 71 -16.12 4.87 -2.70
CA LYS A 71 -16.84 5.34 -1.51
C LYS A 71 -16.47 6.79 -1.18
N LEU A 72 -15.17 7.12 -1.14
CA LEU A 72 -14.70 8.46 -0.83
C LEU A 72 -15.14 9.50 -1.87
N ILE A 73 -15.16 9.14 -3.16
CA ILE A 73 -15.71 10.01 -4.22
C ILE A 73 -17.21 10.23 -4.01
N ALA A 74 -17.97 9.18 -3.67
CA ALA A 74 -19.40 9.30 -3.41
C ALA A 74 -19.71 10.15 -2.16
N GLU A 75 -18.83 10.12 -1.16
CA GLU A 75 -18.89 10.94 0.04
C GLU A 75 -18.37 12.38 -0.16
N GLY A 76 -17.84 12.72 -1.34
CA GLY A 76 -17.25 14.03 -1.61
C GLY A 76 -15.93 14.30 -0.88
N LYS A 77 -15.29 13.26 -0.32
CA LYS A 77 -14.00 13.36 0.40
C LYS A 77 -12.77 13.17 -0.48
N LEU A 78 -12.99 12.80 -1.75
CA LEU A 78 -11.96 12.58 -2.73
C LEU A 78 -12.47 13.06 -4.09
N GLU A 79 -11.69 13.88 -4.77
CA GLU A 79 -12.09 14.43 -6.05
C GLU A 79 -12.09 13.37 -7.15
N LYS A 80 -12.96 13.55 -8.15
CA LYS A 80 -12.95 12.67 -9.32
C LYS A 80 -11.57 12.76 -9.98
N LYS A 81 -10.99 11.60 -10.27
CA LYS A 81 -9.65 11.43 -10.88
C LYS A 81 -8.46 11.79 -9.98
N GLU A 82 -8.66 12.15 -8.72
CA GLU A 82 -7.55 12.53 -7.83
C GLU A 82 -6.48 11.42 -7.72
N VAL A 83 -6.92 10.18 -7.50
CA VAL A 83 -6.02 9.01 -7.44
C VAL A 83 -5.33 8.77 -8.78
N MET A 84 -6.06 8.86 -9.90
CA MET A 84 -5.48 8.70 -11.24
C MET A 84 -4.41 9.76 -11.52
N ASN A 85 -4.66 11.01 -11.10
CA ASN A 85 -3.72 12.10 -11.26
C ASN A 85 -2.45 11.86 -10.42
N ASN A 86 -2.59 11.32 -9.20
CA ASN A 86 -1.43 10.93 -8.38
C ASN A 86 -0.57 9.87 -9.08
N CYS A 87 -1.19 8.82 -9.62
CA CYS A 87 -0.48 7.78 -10.40
C CYS A 87 0.24 8.40 -11.61
N SER A 88 -0.49 9.20 -12.40
CA SER A 88 0.02 9.79 -13.64
C SER A 88 1.17 10.75 -13.38
N LYS A 89 1.10 11.53 -12.29
CA LYS A 89 2.16 12.45 -11.88
C LYS A 89 3.44 11.70 -11.54
N CYS A 90 3.35 10.66 -10.70
CA CYS A 90 4.51 9.86 -10.32
C CYS A 90 5.16 9.19 -11.54
N HIS A 91 4.35 8.57 -12.43
CA HIS A 91 4.88 7.95 -13.64
C HIS A 91 5.56 8.95 -14.57
N LYS A 92 4.98 10.14 -14.78
CA LYS A 92 5.58 11.21 -15.60
C LYS A 92 6.91 11.69 -15.03
N GLN A 93 6.97 11.93 -13.71
CA GLN A 93 8.22 12.33 -13.04
C GLN A 93 9.33 11.30 -13.23
N LYS A 94 9.01 10.00 -13.14
CA LYS A 94 9.99 8.94 -13.41
C LYS A 94 10.47 8.96 -14.87
N VAL A 95 9.57 9.16 -15.83
CA VAL A 95 9.95 9.31 -17.25
C VAL A 95 10.86 10.53 -17.45
N GLU A 96 10.52 11.67 -16.87
CA GLU A 96 11.32 12.91 -16.93
C GLU A 96 12.73 12.71 -16.35
N ASN A 97 12.85 11.89 -15.31
CA ASN A 97 14.12 11.52 -14.69
C ASN A 97 14.87 10.40 -15.45
N ASN A 98 14.38 9.93 -16.59
CA ASN A 98 14.91 8.77 -17.32
C ASN A 98 14.94 7.47 -16.50
N GLU A 99 14.01 7.32 -15.56
CA GLU A 99 13.83 6.11 -14.76
C GLU A 99 12.76 5.19 -15.38
N LYS A 100 12.81 3.90 -15.02
CA LYS A 100 11.73 2.96 -15.37
C LYS A 100 10.42 3.42 -14.72
N ALA A 101 9.40 3.60 -15.54
CA ALA A 101 8.09 4.11 -15.14
C ALA A 101 6.95 3.21 -15.60
N GLY A 102 5.79 3.33 -14.95
CA GLY A 102 4.54 2.77 -15.44
C GLY A 102 3.92 3.61 -16.57
N PRO A 103 2.74 3.22 -17.06
CA PRO A 103 2.06 3.92 -18.16
C PRO A 103 1.67 5.36 -17.80
N THR A 104 1.82 6.27 -18.76
CA THR A 104 1.48 7.71 -18.62
C THR A 104 0.30 8.15 -19.49
N THR A 105 -0.26 7.24 -20.29
CA THR A 105 -1.37 7.52 -21.22
C THR A 105 -2.64 6.79 -20.80
N CYS A 106 -3.82 7.31 -21.18
CA CYS A 106 -5.10 6.70 -20.83
C CYS A 106 -5.19 5.22 -21.26
N LYS A 107 -4.78 4.90 -22.50
CA LYS A 107 -4.81 3.52 -23.03
C LYS A 107 -3.72 2.63 -22.43
N GLY A 108 -2.65 3.23 -21.89
CA GLY A 108 -1.63 2.48 -21.17
C GLY A 108 -2.15 1.89 -19.85
N CYS A 109 -3.04 2.61 -19.16
CA CYS A 109 -3.68 2.13 -17.93
C CYS A 109 -4.99 1.36 -18.19
N HIS A 110 -5.84 1.88 -19.08
CA HIS A 110 -7.15 1.30 -19.40
C HIS A 110 -7.06 0.41 -20.64
N GLN A 111 -6.37 -0.72 -20.47
CA GLN A 111 -6.31 -1.77 -21.50
C GLN A 111 -7.64 -2.52 -21.52
N LYS A 112 -8.20 -2.73 -22.73
CA LYS A 112 -9.45 -3.46 -22.94
C LYS A 112 -9.20 -4.95 -23.07
#